data_AF-A0A6S7IRS3-F1
#
_entry.id   AF-A0A6S7IRS3-F1
#
_cell.length_a   1.000
_cell.length_b   1.000
_cell.length_c   1.000
_cell.angle_alpha   90.00
_cell.angle_beta   90.00
_cell.angle_gamma   90.00
#
_symmetry.space_group_name_H-M   'P 1'
#
loop_
_entity.id
_entity.type
_entity.pdbx_description
1 polymer ?
#
loop_
_entity_poly.entity_id
_entity_poly.type
_entity_poly.pdbx_seq_one_letter_code
_entity_poly.pdbx_strand_id
1 'polypeptide(L)'
;MSMTYGTIPAFYREVYQTLCTDGSSKIEKDVLQKVLTKSGLPVATVATIYESADSGHEGSVGRDGLYKALALTALAQQGKPVNEKLLEGFIGMELPKPDLGDITDVKAASIQVQKKKNPAILGLKYEQLVAMDTISVDLVPEKKGILLKHNEYSIHSEKYKTTVHRRYKDFEALFDLLLARFPYRMVPKLPPKKAVGASKEFIESRRRSLRRFLNIIARHPVLNSDKIFVWFMTTKGSDIGVKLKDQFKGIPDEFMTSASASRAKELVSKDTQLHFSQAREQLFKVHDSCYNLKEIMDRQGTRTLNYASDMLDVARQLNNLSNDKTPSSSWATGTNTNWTNLKQGFKGLSVHFEKASEAAAKQYMADDDSSAEHLAYFLDVTSAYKVRVDL
;
A
#
# COMPACT_ATOMS: atom_id res chain seq x y z
N MET A 1 -26.10 25.71 -1.70
CA MET A 1 -27.21 24.89 -1.18
C MET A 1 -27.57 25.44 0.18
N SER A 2 -28.69 26.17 0.31
CA SER A 2 -29.17 26.61 1.61
C SER A 2 -29.91 25.44 2.28
N MET A 3 -29.86 25.37 3.60
CA MET A 3 -30.93 24.72 4.36
C MET A 3 -32.20 25.59 4.24
N THR A 4 -33.35 25.08 4.66
CA THR A 4 -34.60 25.85 4.76
C THR A 4 -34.48 27.12 5.61
N TYR A 5 -33.40 27.25 6.38
CA TYR A 5 -33.23 28.23 7.46
C TYR A 5 -32.05 29.21 7.28
N GLY A 6 -31.20 29.09 6.25
CA GLY A 6 -30.05 30.01 6.07
C GLY A 6 -28.88 29.46 5.25
N THR A 7 -27.84 30.28 5.07
CA THR A 7 -26.57 29.88 4.43
C THR A 7 -25.71 29.06 5.39
N ILE A 8 -25.11 27.98 4.86
CA ILE A 8 -24.40 26.98 5.65
C ILE A 8 -22.92 27.40 5.80
N PRO A 9 -22.38 27.52 7.03
CA PRO A 9 -20.98 27.82 7.26
C PRO A 9 -20.03 26.78 6.67
N ALA A 10 -18.84 27.21 6.24
CA ALA A 10 -17.77 26.30 5.77
C ALA A 10 -17.42 25.26 6.84
N PHE A 11 -17.34 25.70 8.10
CA PHE A 11 -17.09 24.85 9.27
C PHE A 11 -18.03 23.63 9.34
N TYR A 12 -19.31 23.79 9.00
CA TYR A 12 -20.27 22.68 9.10
C TYR A 12 -19.95 21.60 8.07
N ARG A 13 -19.53 21.99 6.87
CA ARG A 13 -19.10 21.08 5.81
C ARG A 13 -17.84 20.33 6.21
N GLU A 14 -16.89 21.01 6.83
CA GLU A 14 -15.65 20.40 7.35
C GLU A 14 -15.95 19.37 8.44
N VAL A 15 -16.84 19.69 9.38
CA VAL A 15 -17.28 18.73 10.41
C VAL A 15 -17.96 17.53 9.76
N TYR A 16 -18.89 17.75 8.81
CA TYR A 16 -19.55 16.65 8.11
C TYR A 16 -18.57 15.74 7.35
N GLN A 17 -17.62 16.33 6.60
CA GLN A 17 -16.58 15.58 5.89
C GLN A 17 -15.64 14.82 6.84
N THR A 18 -15.41 15.37 8.04
CA THR A 18 -14.57 14.74 9.07
C THR A 18 -15.25 13.53 9.69
N LEU A 19 -16.58 13.58 9.86
CA LEU A 19 -17.36 12.51 10.46
C LEU A 19 -17.75 11.41 9.45
N CYS A 20 -17.98 11.79 8.19
CA CYS A 20 -18.35 10.91 7.08
C CYS A 20 -17.16 10.70 6.13
N THR A 21 -16.20 9.86 6.53
CA THR A 21 -14.92 9.70 5.79
C THR A 21 -14.95 8.71 4.62
N ASP A 22 -16.02 7.92 4.46
CA ASP A 22 -16.07 6.73 3.60
C ASP A 22 -17.29 6.69 2.66
N GLY A 23 -18.00 7.82 2.51
CA GLY A 23 -19.22 7.89 1.69
C GLY A 23 -20.50 7.50 2.44
N SER A 24 -20.44 7.21 3.75
CA SER A 24 -21.64 7.09 4.57
C SER A 24 -22.40 8.42 4.58
N SER A 25 -23.68 8.40 4.22
CA SER A 25 -24.55 9.60 4.27
C SER A 25 -25.15 9.85 5.67
N LYS A 26 -24.82 9.01 6.66
CA LYS A 26 -25.38 9.04 8.01
C LYS A 26 -24.29 9.02 9.10
N ILE A 27 -24.54 9.73 10.18
CA ILE A 27 -23.69 9.84 11.38
C ILE A 27 -24.44 9.18 12.54
N GLU A 28 -23.81 8.19 13.18
CA GLU A 28 -24.42 7.42 14.27
C GLU A 28 -24.59 8.26 15.54
N LYS A 29 -25.60 7.93 16.35
CA LYS A 29 -25.90 8.59 17.64
C LYS A 29 -24.68 8.82 18.50
N ASP A 30 -23.91 7.77 18.78
CA ASP A 30 -22.75 7.82 19.67
C ASP A 30 -21.66 8.77 19.15
N VAL A 31 -21.53 8.89 17.83
CA VAL A 31 -20.56 9.77 17.18
C VAL A 31 -21.04 11.21 17.31
N LEU A 32 -22.30 11.50 16.94
CA LEU A 32 -22.86 12.84 17.05
C LEU A 32 -22.86 13.33 18.50
N GLN A 33 -23.27 12.49 19.47
CA GLN A 33 -23.26 12.86 20.88
C GLN A 33 -21.85 13.19 21.38
N LYS A 34 -20.82 12.44 20.95
CA LYS A 34 -19.42 12.77 21.26
C LYS A 34 -18.99 14.13 20.71
N VAL A 35 -19.40 14.48 19.49
CA VAL A 35 -19.15 15.82 18.93
C VAL A 35 -19.83 16.88 19.79
N LEU A 36 -21.13 16.73 20.05
CA LEU A 36 -21.91 17.73 20.77
C LEU A 36 -21.43 17.92 22.21
N THR A 37 -20.93 16.88 22.87
CA THR A 37 -20.39 16.99 24.25
C THR A 37 -19.14 17.87 24.32
N LYS A 38 -18.41 18.05 23.20
CA LYS A 38 -17.25 18.96 23.13
C LYS A 38 -17.64 20.44 23.18
N SER A 39 -18.93 20.77 23.03
CA SER A 39 -19.44 22.14 23.11
C SER A 39 -19.41 22.75 24.52
N GLY A 40 -19.14 21.95 25.56
CA GLY A 40 -19.22 22.38 26.95
C GLY A 40 -20.65 22.58 27.47
N LEU A 41 -21.68 22.27 26.67
CA LEU A 41 -23.07 22.33 27.10
C LEU A 41 -23.42 21.19 28.08
N PRO A 42 -24.41 21.39 28.97
CA PRO A 42 -24.90 20.33 29.85
C PRO A 42 -25.37 19.10 29.08
N VAL A 43 -25.16 17.91 29.65
CA VAL A 43 -25.53 16.61 29.03
C VAL A 43 -27.01 16.56 28.63
N ALA A 44 -27.89 17.12 29.46
CA ALA A 44 -29.33 17.21 29.16
C ALA A 44 -29.61 18.04 27.90
N THR A 45 -28.94 19.19 27.74
CA THR A 45 -29.06 20.05 26.56
C THR A 45 -28.56 19.36 25.31
N VAL A 46 -27.42 18.67 25.40
CA VAL A 46 -26.87 17.87 24.28
C VAL A 46 -27.83 16.76 23.86
N ALA A 47 -28.49 16.09 24.81
CA ALA A 47 -29.50 15.07 24.50
C ALA A 47 -30.70 15.67 23.73
N THR A 48 -31.21 16.82 24.18
CA THR A 48 -32.31 17.52 23.48
C THR A 48 -31.92 17.98 22.07
N ILE A 49 -30.68 18.47 21.90
CA ILE A 49 -30.16 18.84 20.56
C ILE A 49 -30.09 17.62 19.65
N TYR A 50 -29.62 16.48 20.17
CA TYR A 50 -29.58 15.24 19.41
C TYR A 50 -30.99 14.79 18.98
N GLU A 51 -31.97 14.81 19.89
CA GLU A 51 -33.35 14.42 19.60
C GLU A 51 -33.99 15.31 18.52
N SER A 52 -33.71 16.62 18.52
CA SER A 52 -34.15 17.55 17.47
C SER A 52 -33.48 17.28 16.12
N ALA A 53 -32.22 16.82 16.14
CA ALA A 53 -31.48 16.46 14.93
C ALA A 53 -31.91 15.09 14.34
N ASP A 54 -32.30 14.14 15.19
CA ASP A 54 -32.80 12.80 14.85
C ASP A 54 -34.33 12.74 14.97
N SER A 55 -35.03 13.64 14.27
CA SER A 55 -36.49 13.74 14.32
C SER A 55 -37.20 12.47 13.83
N GLY A 56 -36.50 11.61 13.09
CA GLY A 56 -37.01 10.30 12.63
C GLY A 56 -36.80 9.16 13.62
N HIS A 57 -36.10 9.40 14.74
CA HIS A 57 -35.68 8.38 15.70
C HIS A 57 -34.98 7.17 15.06
N GLU A 58 -34.17 7.44 14.02
CA GLU A 58 -33.49 6.39 13.26
C GLU A 58 -32.19 5.93 13.95
N GLY A 59 -31.78 6.60 15.05
CA GLY A 59 -30.51 6.34 15.73
C GLY A 59 -29.29 6.82 14.95
N SER A 60 -29.50 7.56 13.87
CA SER A 60 -28.47 8.13 13.02
C SER A 60 -29.01 9.38 12.32
N VAL A 61 -28.15 10.36 12.09
CA VAL A 61 -28.53 11.63 11.45
C VAL A 61 -27.86 11.78 10.08
N GLY A 62 -28.61 12.29 9.12
CA GLY A 62 -28.05 12.72 7.84
C GLY A 62 -27.35 14.07 7.95
N ARG A 63 -26.87 14.56 6.79
CA ARG A 63 -26.24 15.88 6.66
C ARG A 63 -27.07 17.02 7.27
N ASP A 64 -28.36 17.05 6.96
CA ASP A 64 -29.24 18.15 7.35
C ASP A 64 -29.53 18.11 8.87
N GLY A 65 -29.61 16.90 9.44
CA GLY A 65 -29.69 16.69 10.89
C GLY A 65 -28.44 17.17 11.62
N LEU A 66 -27.23 16.88 11.09
CA LEU A 66 -25.98 17.42 11.66
C LEU A 66 -25.97 18.95 11.62
N TYR A 67 -26.30 19.56 10.49
CA TYR A 67 -26.28 21.01 10.36
C TYR A 67 -27.27 21.68 11.32
N LYS A 68 -28.46 21.07 11.50
CA LYS A 68 -29.41 21.50 12.52
C LYS A 68 -28.80 21.39 13.93
N ALA A 69 -28.18 20.26 14.26
CA ALA A 69 -27.56 20.05 15.57
C ALA A 69 -26.48 21.11 15.87
N LEU A 70 -25.62 21.42 14.91
CA LEU A 70 -24.55 22.42 15.05
C LEU A 70 -25.12 23.83 15.25
N ALA A 71 -26.17 24.20 14.52
CA ALA A 71 -26.81 25.51 14.67
C ALA A 71 -27.49 25.66 16.02
N LEU A 72 -28.21 24.64 16.48
CA LEU A 72 -28.83 24.62 17.80
C LEU A 72 -27.79 24.63 18.93
N THR A 73 -26.64 23.98 18.73
CA THR A 73 -25.51 24.02 19.66
C THR A 73 -24.98 25.44 19.81
N ALA A 74 -24.78 26.15 18.71
CA ALA A 74 -24.30 27.54 18.74
C ALA A 74 -25.29 28.48 19.43
N LEU A 75 -26.59 28.30 19.18
CA LEU A 75 -27.65 29.05 19.86
C LEU A 75 -27.68 28.76 21.37
N ALA A 76 -27.55 27.50 21.76
CA ALA A 76 -27.50 27.10 23.15
C ALA A 76 -26.28 27.68 23.89
N GLN A 77 -25.11 27.74 23.24
CA GLN A 77 -23.92 28.39 23.78
C GLN A 77 -24.10 29.90 24.00
N GLN A 78 -24.98 30.53 23.22
CA GLN A 78 -25.39 31.93 23.39
C GLN A 78 -26.49 32.11 24.45
N GLY A 79 -26.86 31.06 25.18
CA GLY A 79 -27.91 31.09 26.20
C GLY A 79 -29.34 31.07 25.65
N LYS A 80 -29.54 30.78 24.35
CA LYS A 80 -30.87 30.62 23.76
C LYS A 80 -31.41 29.20 24.03
N PRO A 81 -32.74 29.02 24.14
CA PRO A 81 -33.32 27.70 24.28
C PRO A 81 -33.12 26.87 23.01
N VAL A 82 -32.99 25.55 23.17
CA VAL A 82 -32.91 24.60 22.06
C VAL A 82 -34.28 24.52 21.38
N ASN A 83 -34.47 25.32 20.33
CA ASN A 83 -35.73 25.42 19.60
C ASN A 83 -35.47 25.67 18.12
N GLU A 84 -35.94 24.77 17.26
CA GLU A 84 -35.77 24.84 15.81
C GLU A 84 -36.34 26.10 15.18
N LYS A 85 -37.43 26.66 15.75
CA LYS A 85 -38.06 27.88 15.22
C LYS A 85 -37.12 29.08 15.26
N LEU A 86 -36.12 29.08 16.15
CA LEU A 86 -35.12 30.16 16.18
C LEU A 86 -34.23 30.17 14.94
N LEU A 87 -34.13 29.05 14.22
CA LEU A 87 -33.36 28.97 12.98
C LEU A 87 -34.05 29.71 11.83
N GLU A 88 -35.37 29.89 11.85
CA GLU A 88 -36.11 30.67 10.85
C GLU A 88 -35.67 32.15 10.83
N GLY A 89 -35.14 32.67 11.94
CA GLY A 89 -34.57 34.02 12.01
C GLY A 89 -33.28 34.21 11.21
N PHE A 90 -32.69 33.13 10.68
CA PHE A 90 -31.47 33.17 9.87
C PHE A 90 -31.73 33.02 8.37
N ILE A 91 -32.99 33.10 7.92
CA ILE A 91 -33.29 33.11 6.48
C ILE A 91 -32.59 34.31 5.82
N GLY A 92 -31.69 34.03 4.88
CA GLY A 92 -30.86 35.03 4.21
C GLY A 92 -29.60 35.45 4.99
N MET A 93 -29.36 34.87 6.17
CA MET A 93 -28.14 35.04 6.97
C MET A 93 -27.39 33.72 7.13
N GLU A 94 -26.11 33.80 7.48
CA GLU A 94 -25.30 32.62 7.77
C GLU A 94 -25.64 32.06 9.16
N LEU A 95 -25.76 30.73 9.27
CA LEU A 95 -26.07 30.05 10.54
C LEU A 95 -24.94 30.25 11.57
N PRO A 96 -25.26 30.33 12.88
CA PRO A 96 -24.29 30.61 13.91
C PRO A 96 -23.26 29.47 14.07
N LYS A 97 -21.98 29.81 14.29
CA LYS A 97 -20.91 28.82 14.46
C LYS A 97 -20.81 28.37 15.93
N PRO A 98 -20.87 27.06 16.25
CA PRO A 98 -20.62 26.58 17.60
C PRO A 98 -19.12 26.49 17.89
N ASP A 99 -18.76 26.60 19.17
CA ASP A 99 -17.43 26.25 19.64
C ASP A 99 -17.40 24.77 20.06
N LEU A 100 -16.55 23.96 19.42
CA LEU A 100 -16.44 22.52 19.66
C LEU A 100 -15.02 22.10 20.07
N GLY A 101 -14.09 23.05 20.28
CA GLY A 101 -12.68 22.75 20.53
C GLY A 101 -12.06 21.81 19.47
N ASP A 102 -11.14 20.95 19.91
CA ASP A 102 -10.52 19.93 19.05
C ASP A 102 -11.40 18.68 18.91
N ILE A 103 -11.78 18.40 17.66
CA ILE A 103 -12.62 17.27 17.25
C ILE A 103 -11.85 16.14 16.57
N THR A 104 -10.52 16.19 16.55
CA THR A 104 -9.66 15.18 15.90
C THR A 104 -9.88 13.78 16.49
N ASP A 105 -10.09 13.68 17.81
CA ASP A 105 -10.39 12.44 18.52
C ASP A 105 -11.70 11.79 18.04
N VAL A 106 -12.67 12.63 17.64
CA VAL A 106 -14.01 12.18 17.24
C VAL A 106 -13.98 11.51 15.87
N LYS A 107 -13.03 11.90 15.00
CA LYS A 107 -12.76 11.19 13.74
C LYS A 107 -12.35 9.74 13.99
N ALA A 108 -11.45 9.50 14.95
CA ALA A 108 -11.04 8.15 15.33
C ALA A 108 -12.21 7.35 15.91
N ALA A 109 -13.06 7.99 16.72
CA ALA A 109 -14.28 7.36 17.26
C ALA A 109 -15.30 7.01 16.17
N SER A 110 -15.51 7.89 15.18
CA SER A 110 -16.40 7.63 14.02
C SER A 110 -15.94 6.40 13.25
N ILE A 111 -14.65 6.36 12.89
CA ILE A 111 -14.03 5.24 12.19
C ILE A 111 -14.15 3.94 13.01
N GLN A 112 -13.99 3.99 14.33
CA GLN A 112 -14.14 2.82 15.19
C GLN A 112 -15.59 2.31 15.26
N VAL A 113 -16.57 3.20 15.37
CA VAL A 113 -18.00 2.83 15.41
C VAL A 113 -18.42 2.24 14.06
N GLN A 114 -18.01 2.85 12.95
CA GLN A 114 -18.26 2.33 11.60
C GLN A 114 -17.65 0.94 11.40
N LYS A 115 -16.37 0.73 11.78
CA LYS A 115 -15.70 -0.58 11.71
C LYS A 115 -16.41 -1.66 12.53
N LYS A 116 -17.01 -1.31 13.67
CA LYS A 116 -17.80 -2.24 14.49
C LYS A 116 -19.14 -2.60 13.84
N LYS A 117 -19.77 -1.66 13.12
CA LYS A 117 -21.07 -1.86 12.46
C LYS A 117 -20.94 -2.61 11.15
N ASN A 118 -19.94 -2.27 10.32
CA ASN A 118 -19.62 -2.96 9.09
C ASN A 118 -18.09 -3.19 8.95
N PRO A 119 -17.57 -4.36 9.35
CA PRO A 119 -16.15 -4.69 9.23
C PRO A 119 -15.66 -4.81 7.77
N ALA A 120 -16.56 -4.82 6.77
CA ALA A 120 -16.16 -4.85 5.36
C ALA A 120 -15.65 -3.49 4.86
N ILE A 121 -16.02 -2.39 5.52
CA ILE A 121 -15.55 -1.05 5.15
C ILE A 121 -14.30 -0.74 5.98
N LEU A 122 -13.14 -0.85 5.35
CA LEU A 122 -11.86 -0.59 6.01
C LEU A 122 -11.56 0.90 6.16
N GLY A 123 -11.98 1.73 5.19
CA GLY A 123 -11.75 3.18 5.16
C GLY A 123 -10.27 3.58 5.11
N LEU A 124 -9.39 2.66 4.67
CA LEU A 124 -7.94 2.88 4.65
C LEU A 124 -7.49 3.31 3.25
N LYS A 125 -6.67 4.36 3.21
CA LYS A 125 -5.96 4.79 1.99
C LYS A 125 -4.66 4.02 1.82
N TYR A 126 -4.13 4.00 0.60
CA TYR A 126 -2.88 3.32 0.28
C TYR A 126 -1.72 3.81 1.15
N GLU A 127 -1.60 5.11 1.38
CA GLU A 127 -0.53 5.69 2.20
C GLU A 127 -0.59 5.18 3.64
N GLN A 128 -1.80 4.97 4.18
CA GLN A 128 -1.99 4.44 5.52
C GLN A 128 -1.62 2.95 5.61
N LEU A 129 -1.85 2.18 4.53
CA LEU A 129 -1.42 0.78 4.45
C LEU A 129 0.11 0.69 4.38
N VAL A 130 0.74 1.52 3.55
CA VAL A 130 2.21 1.57 3.42
C VAL A 130 2.87 1.98 4.73
N ALA A 131 2.27 2.90 5.48
CA ALA A 131 2.78 3.34 6.78
C ALA A 131 2.70 2.28 7.89
N MET A 132 2.02 1.14 7.68
CA MET A 132 1.92 0.08 8.69
C MET A 132 3.26 -0.57 8.98
N ASP A 133 4.04 -0.87 7.94
CA ASP A 133 5.40 -1.38 8.04
C ASP A 133 6.11 -1.28 6.67
N THR A 134 7.44 -1.19 6.73
CA THR A 134 8.32 -1.35 5.57
C THR A 134 9.34 -2.41 5.89
N ILE A 135 9.40 -3.43 5.04
CA ILE A 135 10.29 -4.58 5.22
C ILE A 135 11.36 -4.58 4.13
N SER A 136 12.63 -4.59 4.54
CA SER A 136 13.75 -4.86 3.63
C SER A 136 14.12 -6.34 3.66
N VAL A 137 14.61 -6.85 2.53
CA VAL A 137 15.06 -8.23 2.39
C VAL A 137 16.33 -8.24 1.56
N ASP A 138 17.43 -8.67 2.15
CA ASP A 138 18.76 -8.67 1.56
C ASP A 138 19.36 -10.08 1.57
N LEU A 139 20.13 -10.44 0.54
CA LEU A 139 20.83 -11.72 0.50
C LEU A 139 22.01 -11.69 1.47
N VAL A 140 22.13 -12.68 2.35
CA VAL A 140 23.29 -12.81 3.23
C VAL A 140 24.49 -13.26 2.39
N PRO A 141 25.62 -12.51 2.38
CA PRO A 141 26.80 -12.91 1.63
C PRO A 141 27.41 -14.20 2.18
N GLU A 142 27.89 -15.07 1.27
CA GLU A 142 28.73 -16.20 1.68
C GLU A 142 30.04 -15.69 2.28
N LYS A 143 30.35 -16.08 3.51
CA LYS A 143 31.64 -15.76 4.14
C LYS A 143 32.72 -16.64 3.52
N LYS A 144 33.88 -16.05 3.19
CA LYS A 144 35.05 -16.80 2.69
C LYS A 144 35.35 -17.99 3.62
N GLY A 145 35.33 -19.21 3.07
CA GLY A 145 35.61 -20.45 3.80
C GLY A 145 34.40 -21.16 4.42
N ILE A 146 33.19 -20.58 4.38
CA ILE A 146 31.96 -21.22 4.84
C ILE A 146 31.01 -21.37 3.65
N LEU A 147 30.88 -22.59 3.14
CA LEU A 147 29.90 -22.90 2.10
C LEU A 147 28.50 -22.94 2.72
N LEU A 148 27.66 -21.94 2.46
CA LEU A 148 26.27 -21.98 2.88
C LEU A 148 25.53 -23.03 2.03
N LYS A 149 24.94 -24.03 2.68
CA LYS A 149 24.18 -25.08 1.99
C LYS A 149 22.95 -24.53 1.26
N HIS A 150 22.43 -23.39 1.72
CA HIS A 150 21.24 -22.73 1.20
C HIS A 150 21.38 -21.20 1.31
N ASN A 151 20.78 -20.47 0.36
CA ASN A 151 20.67 -19.02 0.43
C ASN A 151 19.86 -18.61 1.67
N GLU A 152 20.41 -17.67 2.42
CA GLU A 152 19.78 -17.04 3.58
C GLU A 152 19.51 -15.56 3.29
N TYR A 153 18.42 -15.05 3.83
CA TYR A 153 17.94 -13.70 3.64
C TYR A 153 17.92 -12.97 4.99
N SER A 154 18.54 -11.80 5.05
CA SER A 154 18.41 -10.85 6.15
C SER A 154 17.15 -10.03 5.94
N ILE A 155 16.25 -10.05 6.90
CA ILE A 155 14.96 -9.37 6.85
C ILE A 155 14.93 -8.31 7.95
N HIS A 156 14.67 -7.06 7.60
CA HIS A 156 14.51 -5.97 8.55
C HIS A 156 13.06 -5.44 8.52
N SER A 157 12.46 -5.22 9.69
CA SER A 157 11.16 -4.53 9.83
C SER A 157 11.35 -3.19 10.50
N GLU A 158 10.83 -2.14 9.87
CA GLU A 158 10.82 -0.80 10.45
C GLU A 158 9.87 -0.68 11.65
N LYS A 159 8.75 -1.41 11.64
CA LYS A 159 7.79 -1.43 12.76
C LYS A 159 8.37 -2.11 14.00
N TYR A 160 8.97 -3.29 13.84
CA TYR A 160 9.46 -4.09 14.98
C TYR A 160 10.89 -3.73 15.39
N LYS A 161 11.63 -2.98 14.55
CA LYS A 161 13.05 -2.69 14.73
C LYS A 161 13.89 -3.95 14.93
N THR A 162 13.46 -5.05 14.29
CA THR A 162 14.13 -6.35 14.35
C THR A 162 14.79 -6.66 13.02
N THR A 163 15.95 -7.32 13.10
CA THR A 163 16.58 -7.99 11.97
C THR A 163 16.66 -9.49 12.27
N VAL A 164 16.13 -10.30 11.35
CA VAL A 164 16.07 -11.75 11.46
C VAL A 164 16.57 -12.41 10.17
N HIS A 165 17.07 -13.63 10.29
CA HIS A 165 17.59 -14.39 9.15
C HIS A 165 16.66 -15.55 8.80
N ARG A 166 16.34 -15.72 7.53
CA ARG A 166 15.41 -16.74 7.04
C ARG A 166 15.92 -17.36 5.75
N ARG A 167 15.71 -18.66 5.58
CA ARG A 167 15.88 -19.32 4.28
C ARG A 167 14.53 -19.49 3.58
N TYR A 168 14.55 -19.76 2.28
CA TYR A 168 13.32 -19.96 1.48
C TYR A 168 12.34 -20.97 2.09
N LYS A 169 12.83 -22.07 2.68
CA LYS A 169 11.97 -23.08 3.35
C LYS A 169 11.23 -22.53 4.59
N ASP A 170 11.75 -21.50 5.25
CA ASP A 170 11.06 -20.85 6.36
C ASP A 170 9.88 -20.01 5.85
N PHE A 171 10.03 -19.40 4.66
CA PHE A 171 8.92 -18.72 3.98
C PHE A 171 7.86 -19.72 3.52
N GLU A 172 8.24 -20.91 3.02
CA GLU A 172 7.29 -21.99 2.71
C GLU A 172 6.47 -22.34 3.98
N ALA A 173 7.14 -22.48 5.13
CA ALA A 173 6.45 -22.76 6.40
C ALA A 173 5.48 -21.64 6.83
N LEU A 174 5.88 -20.38 6.69
CA LEU A 174 5.01 -19.23 6.95
C LEU A 174 3.80 -19.24 6.01
N PHE A 175 4.02 -19.44 4.72
CA PHE A 175 2.97 -19.45 3.71
C PHE A 175 1.94 -20.55 3.95
N ASP A 176 2.38 -21.78 4.25
CA ASP A 176 1.50 -22.90 4.59
C ASP A 176 0.58 -22.56 5.77
N LEU A 177 1.15 -21.98 6.84
CA LEU A 177 0.40 -21.61 8.05
C LEU A 177 -0.57 -20.44 7.80
N LEU A 178 -0.17 -19.45 7.00
CA LEU A 178 -1.06 -18.35 6.62
C LEU A 178 -2.23 -18.85 5.77
N LEU A 179 -2.01 -19.79 4.85
CA LEU A 179 -3.09 -20.37 4.06
C LEU A 179 -4.07 -21.17 4.92
N ALA A 180 -3.56 -21.93 5.91
CA ALA A 180 -4.39 -22.68 6.85
C ALA A 180 -5.17 -21.76 7.80
N ARG A 181 -4.53 -20.70 8.31
CA ARG A 181 -5.15 -19.72 9.21
C ARG A 181 -6.16 -18.82 8.48
N PHE A 182 -5.93 -18.47 7.22
CA PHE A 182 -6.72 -17.49 6.46
C PHE A 182 -7.24 -18.05 5.12
N PRO A 183 -8.13 -19.06 5.14
CA PRO A 183 -8.64 -19.71 3.92
C PRO A 183 -9.44 -18.78 3.02
N TYR A 184 -10.04 -17.73 3.57
CA TYR A 184 -10.88 -16.77 2.84
C TYR A 184 -10.19 -15.42 2.59
N ARG A 185 -8.90 -15.28 2.93
CA ARG A 185 -8.11 -14.08 2.62
C ARG A 185 -7.13 -14.34 1.48
N MET A 186 -6.70 -13.24 0.89
CA MET A 186 -5.74 -13.21 -0.19
C MET A 186 -4.33 -13.24 0.41
N VAL A 187 -3.67 -14.39 0.29
CA VAL A 187 -2.27 -14.55 0.69
C VAL A 187 -1.43 -14.53 -0.59
N PRO A 188 -0.44 -13.61 -0.72
CA PRO A 188 0.40 -13.54 -1.92
C PRO A 188 1.18 -14.83 -2.13
N LYS A 189 1.39 -15.22 -3.39
CA LYS A 189 2.14 -16.44 -3.71
C LYS A 189 3.63 -16.26 -3.39
N LEU A 190 4.29 -17.36 -3.07
CA LEU A 190 5.75 -17.41 -3.04
C LEU A 190 6.34 -17.52 -4.45
N PRO A 191 7.55 -16.99 -4.68
CA PRO A 191 8.27 -17.18 -5.94
C PRO A 191 8.58 -18.68 -6.17
N PRO A 192 8.76 -19.13 -7.42
CA PRO A 192 8.91 -20.55 -7.73
C PRO A 192 10.14 -21.19 -7.08
N LYS A 193 10.01 -22.50 -6.81
CA LYS A 193 11.09 -23.36 -6.34
C LYS A 193 11.90 -23.83 -7.56
N LYS A 194 13.10 -23.26 -7.78
CA LYS A 194 14.02 -23.85 -8.76
C LYS A 194 14.59 -25.18 -8.26
N ALA A 195 14.71 -26.13 -9.18
CA ALA A 195 15.67 -27.23 -9.08
C ALA A 195 17.08 -26.69 -9.41
N VAL A 196 18.08 -27.20 -8.68
CA VAL A 196 19.55 -27.00 -8.74
C VAL A 196 20.12 -26.07 -9.82
N GLY A 197 21.04 -25.17 -9.43
CA GLY A 197 21.76 -24.28 -10.37
C GLY A 197 21.11 -22.89 -10.52
N ALA A 198 20.75 -22.25 -9.40
CA ALA A 198 20.17 -20.93 -9.40
C ALA A 198 21.18 -19.87 -9.90
N SER A 199 20.91 -19.27 -11.05
CA SER A 199 21.68 -18.12 -11.55
C SER A 199 21.54 -16.90 -10.61
N LYS A 200 22.48 -15.95 -10.68
CA LYS A 200 22.44 -14.74 -9.83
C LYS A 200 21.13 -13.96 -10.03
N GLU A 201 20.66 -13.89 -11.26
CA GLU A 201 19.41 -13.23 -11.67
C GLU A 201 18.20 -13.89 -11.00
N PHE A 202 18.22 -15.22 -10.88
CA PHE A 202 17.15 -15.94 -10.20
C PHE A 202 17.15 -15.68 -8.69
N ILE A 203 18.33 -15.63 -8.06
CA ILE A 203 18.45 -15.36 -6.63
C ILE A 203 17.94 -13.95 -6.31
N GLU A 204 18.30 -12.98 -7.15
CA GLU A 204 17.85 -11.60 -7.03
C GLU A 204 16.34 -11.45 -7.29
N SER A 205 15.82 -12.05 -8.35
CA SER A 205 14.37 -12.08 -8.64
C SER A 205 13.56 -12.71 -7.49
N ARG A 206 14.10 -13.78 -6.87
CA ARG A 206 13.50 -14.39 -5.68
C ARG A 206 13.55 -13.44 -4.49
N ARG A 207 14.68 -12.78 -4.21
CA ARG A 207 14.81 -11.81 -3.11
C ARG A 207 13.76 -10.69 -3.23
N ARG A 208 13.62 -10.10 -4.42
CA ARG A 208 12.59 -9.08 -4.71
C ARG A 208 11.17 -9.59 -4.46
N SER A 209 10.86 -10.79 -4.95
CA SER A 209 9.55 -11.42 -4.72
C SER A 209 9.28 -11.72 -3.25
N LEU A 210 10.28 -12.18 -2.48
CA LEU A 210 10.15 -12.38 -1.03
C LEU A 210 9.95 -11.04 -0.29
N ARG A 211 10.61 -9.97 -0.71
CA ARG A 211 10.38 -8.61 -0.20
C ARG A 211 8.93 -8.17 -0.43
N ARG A 212 8.41 -8.33 -1.64
CA ARG A 212 7.01 -7.98 -1.95
C ARG A 212 6.03 -8.82 -1.15
N PHE A 213 6.25 -10.13 -1.08
CA PHE A 213 5.45 -11.06 -0.26
C PHE A 213 5.31 -10.58 1.19
N LEU A 214 6.43 -10.26 1.87
CA LEU A 214 6.40 -9.79 3.25
C LEU A 214 5.74 -8.42 3.38
N ASN A 215 6.03 -7.46 2.48
CA ASN A 215 5.41 -6.14 2.53
C ASN A 215 3.89 -6.20 2.30
N ILE A 216 3.40 -7.07 1.40
CA ILE A 216 1.95 -7.28 1.22
C ILE A 216 1.31 -7.76 2.52
N ILE A 217 1.93 -8.73 3.21
CA ILE A 217 1.42 -9.26 4.48
C ILE A 217 1.48 -8.20 5.59
N ALA A 218 2.60 -7.48 5.70
CA ALA A 218 2.82 -6.47 6.73
C ALA A 218 1.92 -5.24 6.59
N ARG A 219 1.44 -4.97 5.37
CA ARG A 219 0.50 -3.88 5.06
C ARG A 219 -0.96 -4.34 5.02
N HIS A 220 -1.22 -5.65 5.15
CA HIS A 220 -2.57 -6.16 5.17
C HIS A 220 -3.19 -5.90 6.56
N PRO A 221 -4.39 -5.27 6.67
CA PRO A 221 -4.96 -4.83 7.95
C PRO A 221 -5.14 -5.92 9.02
N VAL A 222 -5.39 -7.16 8.59
CA VAL A 222 -5.52 -8.32 9.49
C VAL A 222 -4.20 -9.07 9.66
N LEU A 223 -3.60 -9.57 8.56
CA LEU A 223 -2.42 -10.43 8.61
C LEU A 223 -1.22 -9.80 9.33
N ASN A 224 -1.03 -8.47 9.27
CA ASN A 224 0.14 -7.81 9.86
C ASN A 224 0.26 -7.95 11.39
N SER A 225 -0.86 -8.23 12.05
CA SER A 225 -0.97 -8.33 13.50
C SER A 225 -1.18 -9.77 13.98
N ASP A 226 -1.28 -10.72 13.05
CA ASP A 226 -1.44 -12.12 13.39
C ASP A 226 -0.17 -12.68 14.04
N LYS A 227 -0.36 -13.53 15.06
CA LYS A 227 0.72 -14.08 15.87
C LYS A 227 1.73 -14.88 15.04
N ILE A 228 1.29 -15.55 13.96
CA ILE A 228 2.17 -16.30 13.07
C ILE A 228 3.16 -15.36 12.39
N PHE A 229 2.66 -14.24 11.83
CA PHE A 229 3.49 -13.26 11.13
C PHE A 229 4.42 -12.52 12.09
N VAL A 230 3.90 -12.06 13.24
CA VAL A 230 4.71 -11.38 14.27
C VAL A 230 5.85 -12.27 14.74
N TRP A 231 5.57 -13.54 15.03
CA TRP A 231 6.59 -14.50 15.45
C TRP A 231 7.65 -14.70 14.36
N PHE A 232 7.22 -14.81 13.10
CA PHE A 232 8.15 -14.92 11.97
C PHE A 232 9.02 -13.68 11.78
N MET A 233 8.57 -12.48 12.15
CA MET A 233 9.35 -11.25 12.00
C MET A 233 10.28 -10.96 13.18
N THR A 234 10.06 -11.60 14.33
CA THR A 234 10.75 -11.23 15.59
C THR A 234 11.64 -12.34 16.16
N THR A 235 11.35 -13.61 15.86
CA THR A 235 12.09 -14.74 16.44
C THR A 235 13.48 -14.90 15.81
N LYS A 236 14.53 -15.04 16.63
CA LYS A 236 15.91 -15.29 16.17
C LYS A 236 16.30 -16.75 16.38
N GLY A 237 17.33 -17.20 15.66
CA GLY A 237 17.91 -18.55 15.82
C GLY A 237 17.80 -19.42 14.56
N SER A 238 18.07 -20.71 14.72
CA SER A 238 18.00 -21.72 13.66
C SER A 238 16.67 -22.46 13.63
N ASP A 239 16.44 -23.25 12.58
CA ASP A 239 15.31 -24.18 12.43
C ASP A 239 13.95 -23.48 12.53
N ILE A 240 13.90 -22.24 12.06
CA ILE A 240 12.76 -21.35 12.17
C ILE A 240 11.50 -21.98 11.58
N GLY A 241 11.56 -22.54 10.37
CA GLY A 241 10.39 -23.16 9.75
C GLY A 241 9.80 -24.32 10.57
N VAL A 242 10.63 -25.12 11.25
CA VAL A 242 10.17 -26.23 12.11
C VAL A 242 9.54 -25.66 13.37
N LYS A 243 10.25 -24.78 14.08
CA LYS A 243 9.77 -24.12 15.29
C LYS A 243 8.46 -23.35 15.06
N LEU A 244 8.31 -22.70 13.90
CA LEU A 244 7.09 -22.00 13.52
C LEU A 244 5.91 -22.97 13.37
N LYS A 245 6.11 -24.09 12.66
CA LYS A 245 5.07 -25.11 12.48
C LYS A 245 4.67 -25.76 13.80
N ASP A 246 5.63 -26.02 14.69
CA ASP A 246 5.36 -26.60 16.00
C ASP A 246 4.61 -25.62 16.91
N GLN A 247 5.03 -24.35 16.95
CA GLN A 247 4.42 -23.30 17.78
C GLN A 247 2.95 -23.01 17.43
N PHE A 248 2.59 -23.11 16.15
CA PHE A 248 1.26 -22.81 15.65
C PHE A 248 0.53 -24.06 15.11
N LYS A 249 0.97 -25.25 15.52
CA LYS A 249 0.34 -26.50 15.13
C LYS A 249 -1.11 -26.53 15.62
N GLY A 250 -2.04 -26.83 14.71
CA GLY A 250 -3.46 -26.94 15.05
C GLY A 250 -4.13 -25.60 15.39
N ILE A 251 -3.50 -24.46 15.05
CA ILE A 251 -4.18 -23.17 15.14
C ILE A 251 -5.47 -23.23 14.30
N PRO A 252 -6.64 -22.88 14.87
CA PRO A 252 -7.89 -22.87 14.11
C PRO A 252 -7.82 -21.82 13.00
N ASP A 253 -8.65 -21.95 11.97
CA ASP A 253 -8.80 -20.89 10.98
C ASP A 253 -9.42 -19.61 11.60
N GLU A 254 -9.25 -18.49 10.90
CA GLU A 254 -9.74 -17.18 11.35
C GLU A 254 -11.25 -17.19 11.61
N PHE A 255 -12.03 -17.83 10.73
CA PHE A 255 -13.48 -17.83 10.78
C PHE A 255 -13.98 -18.48 12.08
N MET A 256 -13.38 -19.61 12.48
CA MET A 256 -13.69 -20.30 13.73
C MET A 256 -13.42 -19.48 14.99
N THR A 257 -12.58 -18.45 14.89
CA THR A 257 -12.21 -17.56 16.01
C THR A 257 -12.81 -16.15 15.89
N SER A 258 -13.53 -15.85 14.81
CA SER A 258 -13.97 -14.49 14.50
C SER A 258 -15.26 -14.14 15.24
N ALA A 259 -15.23 -13.07 16.03
CA ALA A 259 -16.42 -12.52 16.66
C ALA A 259 -17.48 -12.06 15.64
N SER A 260 -17.07 -11.73 14.41
CA SER A 260 -17.98 -11.33 13.32
C SER A 260 -18.64 -12.53 12.63
N ALA A 261 -18.13 -13.75 12.81
CA ALA A 261 -18.69 -14.94 12.16
C ALA A 261 -20.13 -15.22 12.61
N SER A 262 -20.46 -14.94 13.88
CA SER A 262 -21.82 -15.08 14.42
C SER A 262 -22.84 -14.14 13.76
N ARG A 263 -22.37 -13.00 13.21
CA ARG A 263 -23.18 -11.97 12.53
C ARG A 263 -23.07 -12.03 11.01
N ALA A 264 -22.47 -13.07 10.44
CA ALA A 264 -22.19 -13.13 8.99
C ALA A 264 -23.44 -12.89 8.13
N LYS A 265 -24.61 -13.42 8.53
CA LYS A 265 -25.88 -13.23 7.80
C LYS A 265 -26.36 -11.78 7.76
N GLU A 266 -26.05 -10.99 8.79
CA GLU A 266 -26.40 -9.56 8.84
C GLU A 266 -25.46 -8.71 7.98
N LEU A 267 -24.21 -9.16 7.84
CA LEU A 267 -23.15 -8.43 7.15
C LEU A 267 -23.17 -8.63 5.63
N VAL A 268 -23.82 -9.69 5.15
CA VAL A 268 -23.93 -10.01 3.73
C VAL A 268 -25.18 -9.35 3.16
N SER A 269 -25.01 -8.39 2.24
CA SER A 269 -26.13 -7.73 1.56
C SER A 269 -26.79 -8.67 0.54
N LYS A 270 -28.05 -8.40 0.19
CA LYS A 270 -28.77 -9.17 -0.85
C LYS A 270 -28.08 -9.10 -2.22
N ASP A 271 -27.39 -8.00 -2.49
CA ASP A 271 -26.68 -7.75 -3.75
C ASP A 271 -25.24 -8.27 -3.76
N THR A 272 -24.80 -8.99 -2.72
CA THR A 272 -23.41 -9.47 -2.59
C THR A 272 -22.95 -10.28 -3.80
N GLN A 273 -23.82 -11.13 -4.37
CA GLN A 273 -23.48 -11.93 -5.55
C GLN A 273 -23.22 -11.07 -6.79
N LEU A 274 -24.02 -10.02 -6.97
CA LEU A 274 -23.84 -9.07 -8.07
C LEU A 274 -22.55 -8.26 -7.87
N HIS A 275 -22.31 -7.73 -6.67
CA HIS A 275 -21.08 -6.98 -6.38
C HIS A 275 -19.83 -7.85 -6.51
N PHE A 276 -19.90 -9.12 -6.10
CA PHE A 276 -18.79 -10.06 -6.22
C PHE A 276 -18.47 -10.38 -7.69
N SER A 277 -19.49 -10.60 -8.53
CA SER A 277 -19.29 -10.85 -9.96
C SER A 277 -18.69 -9.64 -10.68
N GLN A 278 -19.17 -8.44 -10.36
CA GLN A 278 -18.62 -7.18 -10.86
C GLN A 278 -17.16 -6.98 -10.43
N ALA A 279 -16.85 -7.18 -9.14
CA ALA A 279 -15.50 -7.05 -8.62
C ALA A 279 -14.54 -8.06 -9.27
N ARG A 280 -15.00 -9.30 -9.52
CA ARG A 280 -14.21 -10.32 -10.23
C ARG A 280 -13.87 -9.88 -11.66
N GLU A 281 -14.84 -9.36 -12.40
CA GLU A 281 -14.62 -8.89 -13.78
C GLU A 281 -13.66 -7.68 -13.81
N GLN A 282 -13.87 -6.72 -12.92
CA GLN A 282 -12.98 -5.56 -12.78
C GLN A 282 -11.55 -6.00 -12.47
N LEU A 283 -11.39 -6.93 -11.52
CA LEU A 283 -10.07 -7.40 -11.16
C LEU A 283 -9.41 -8.18 -12.29
N PHE A 284 -10.16 -8.99 -13.03
CA PHE A 284 -9.61 -9.69 -14.20
C PHE A 284 -9.04 -8.71 -15.23
N LYS A 285 -9.80 -7.67 -15.59
CA LYS A 285 -9.35 -6.63 -16.53
C LYS A 285 -8.10 -5.92 -16.04
N VAL A 286 -8.09 -5.59 -14.75
CA VAL A 286 -6.99 -4.89 -14.09
C VAL A 286 -5.73 -5.76 -13.99
N HIS A 287 -5.87 -7.04 -13.64
CA HIS A 287 -4.78 -8.02 -13.62
C HIS A 287 -4.17 -8.18 -15.01
N ASP A 288 -5.00 -8.44 -16.03
CA ASP A 288 -4.54 -8.67 -17.40
C ASP A 288 -3.83 -7.44 -17.98
N SER A 289 -4.40 -6.25 -17.77
CA SER A 289 -3.79 -4.99 -18.19
C SER A 289 -2.44 -4.77 -17.51
N CYS A 290 -2.34 -4.97 -16.20
CA CYS A 290 -1.07 -4.82 -15.47
C CYS A 290 -0.04 -5.88 -15.88
N TYR A 291 -0.48 -7.10 -16.22
CA TYR A 291 0.40 -8.16 -16.71
C TYR A 291 1.01 -7.74 -18.05
N ASN A 292 0.18 -7.29 -18.99
CA ASN A 292 0.63 -6.81 -20.29
C ASN A 292 1.55 -5.58 -20.16
N LEU A 293 1.26 -4.65 -19.24
CA LEU A 293 2.14 -3.52 -18.94
C LEU A 293 3.50 -3.98 -18.39
N LYS A 294 3.51 -4.95 -17.47
CA LYS A 294 4.75 -5.51 -16.92
C LYS A 294 5.61 -6.15 -18.01
N GLU A 295 4.99 -6.92 -18.89
CA GLU A 295 5.64 -7.53 -20.04
C GLU A 295 6.27 -6.49 -20.98
N ILE A 296 5.59 -5.36 -21.23
CA ILE A 296 6.15 -4.25 -22.01
C ILE A 296 7.37 -3.65 -21.30
N MET A 297 7.26 -3.40 -19.99
CA MET A 297 8.35 -2.83 -19.19
C MET A 297 9.57 -3.74 -19.13
N ASP A 298 9.39 -5.06 -19.02
CA ASP A 298 10.50 -6.03 -19.00
C ASP A 298 11.23 -6.10 -20.33
N ARG A 299 10.47 -6.07 -21.44
CA ARG A 299 11.07 -5.96 -22.78
C ARG A 299 11.82 -4.65 -22.94
N GLN A 300 11.27 -3.54 -22.45
CA GLN A 300 11.94 -2.25 -22.50
C GLN A 300 13.24 -2.25 -21.68
N GLY A 301 13.21 -2.78 -20.45
CA GLY A 301 14.39 -2.90 -19.61
C GLY A 301 15.49 -3.74 -20.28
N THR A 302 15.12 -4.87 -20.87
CA THR A 302 16.05 -5.72 -21.64
C THR A 302 16.68 -4.96 -22.82
N ARG A 303 15.89 -4.19 -23.57
CA ARG A 303 16.40 -3.37 -24.68
C ARG A 303 17.35 -2.28 -24.20
N THR A 304 17.01 -1.58 -23.12
CA THR A 304 17.86 -0.52 -22.55
C THR A 304 19.19 -1.08 -22.04
N LEU A 305 19.16 -2.26 -21.41
CA LEU A 305 20.38 -2.92 -20.95
C LEU A 305 21.29 -3.36 -22.11
N ASN A 306 20.70 -3.93 -23.17
CA ASN A 306 21.44 -4.31 -24.37
C ASN A 306 22.02 -3.07 -25.07
N TYR A 307 21.23 -2.00 -25.20
CA TYR A 307 21.71 -0.72 -25.74
C TYR A 307 22.89 -0.16 -24.94
N ALA A 308 22.83 -0.21 -23.60
CA ALA A 308 23.95 0.19 -22.76
C ALA A 308 25.21 -0.65 -23.04
N SER A 309 25.07 -1.96 -23.20
CA SER A 309 26.18 -2.86 -23.57
C SER A 309 26.77 -2.50 -24.94
N ASP A 310 25.92 -2.31 -25.95
CA ASP A 310 26.34 -1.98 -27.31
C ASP A 310 27.12 -0.65 -27.35
N MET A 311 26.66 0.39 -26.63
CA MET A 311 27.37 1.67 -26.55
C MET A 311 28.73 1.53 -25.89
N LEU A 312 28.85 0.66 -24.87
CA LEU A 312 30.14 0.38 -24.23
C LEU A 312 31.09 -0.35 -25.19
N ASP A 313 30.57 -1.28 -25.98
CA ASP A 313 31.38 -2.00 -26.96
C ASP A 313 31.85 -1.10 -28.12
N VAL A 314 31.00 -0.17 -28.59
CA VAL A 314 31.40 0.88 -29.54
C VAL A 314 32.53 1.73 -28.95
N ALA A 315 32.39 2.18 -27.69
CA ALA A 315 33.42 2.95 -27.03
C ALA A 315 34.75 2.20 -26.92
N ARG A 316 34.71 0.89 -26.61
CA ARG A 316 35.89 0.03 -26.56
C ARG A 316 36.60 -0.04 -27.92
N GLN A 317 35.88 -0.23 -29.01
CA GLN A 317 36.49 -0.27 -30.35
C GLN A 317 37.14 1.07 -30.72
N LEU A 318 36.49 2.20 -30.40
CA LEU A 318 37.05 3.53 -30.63
C LEU A 318 38.29 3.78 -29.78
N ASN A 319 38.30 3.34 -28.52
CA ASN A 319 39.49 3.41 -27.66
C ASN A 319 40.64 2.54 -28.21
N ASN A 320 40.35 1.36 -28.78
CA ASN A 320 41.37 0.53 -29.41
C ASN A 320 42.02 1.25 -30.60
N LEU A 321 41.21 1.89 -31.46
CA LEU A 321 41.72 2.68 -32.60
C LEU A 321 42.51 3.92 -32.14
N SER A 322 42.02 4.61 -31.10
CA SER A 322 42.67 5.78 -30.54
C SER A 322 44.06 5.45 -29.95
N ASN A 323 44.17 4.30 -29.28
CA ASN A 323 45.39 3.84 -28.62
C ASN A 323 46.28 2.97 -29.52
N ASP A 324 46.00 2.89 -30.82
CA ASP A 324 46.84 2.14 -31.76
C ASP A 324 48.30 2.64 -31.69
N LYS A 325 49.24 1.72 -31.53
CA LYS A 325 50.67 2.01 -31.40
C LYS A 325 51.44 1.74 -32.69
N THR A 326 50.77 1.38 -33.77
CA THR A 326 51.40 1.08 -35.06
C THR A 326 52.19 2.31 -35.54
N PRO A 327 53.50 2.18 -35.81
CA PRO A 327 54.31 3.28 -36.30
C PRO A 327 53.83 3.75 -37.68
N SER A 328 53.66 5.07 -37.86
CA SER A 328 53.38 5.64 -39.18
C SER A 328 54.65 5.69 -40.03
N SER A 329 54.60 5.17 -41.26
CA SER A 329 55.69 5.33 -42.24
C SER A 329 55.31 6.35 -43.31
N SER A 330 56.30 7.01 -43.90
CA SER A 330 56.09 7.95 -45.03
C SER A 330 55.41 7.29 -46.22
N TRP A 331 55.68 6.00 -46.46
CA TRP A 331 55.01 5.19 -47.49
C TRP A 331 53.52 4.97 -47.17
N ALA A 332 53.18 4.68 -45.90
CA ALA A 332 51.80 4.38 -45.50
C ALA A 332 50.93 5.63 -45.37
N THR A 333 51.48 6.76 -44.92
CA THR A 333 50.69 7.98 -44.64
C THR A 333 50.92 9.10 -45.64
N GLY A 334 51.87 8.95 -46.58
CA GLY A 334 52.22 10.01 -47.52
C GLY A 334 52.67 11.29 -46.81
N THR A 335 53.29 11.18 -45.64
CA THR A 335 53.67 12.29 -44.72
C THR A 335 52.51 13.06 -44.08
N ASN A 336 51.27 12.57 -44.19
CA ASN A 336 50.08 13.23 -43.65
C ASN A 336 49.84 12.90 -42.15
N THR A 337 49.43 13.90 -41.36
CA THR A 337 49.09 13.79 -39.93
C THR A 337 47.63 13.39 -39.64
N ASN A 338 46.82 13.14 -40.68
CA ASN A 338 45.41 12.77 -40.57
C ASN A 338 45.16 11.61 -39.60
N TRP A 339 46.03 10.60 -39.56
CA TRP A 339 45.86 9.47 -38.64
C TRP A 339 45.95 9.89 -37.16
N THR A 340 46.86 10.79 -36.83
CA THR A 340 46.99 11.36 -35.47
C THR A 340 45.73 12.16 -35.09
N ASN A 341 45.21 12.97 -36.02
CA ASN A 341 43.97 13.72 -35.80
C ASN A 341 42.76 12.78 -35.62
N LEU A 342 42.68 11.71 -36.42
CA LEU A 342 41.65 10.67 -36.28
C LEU A 342 41.74 9.96 -34.92
N LYS A 343 42.94 9.63 -34.44
CA LYS A 343 43.12 9.04 -33.09
C LYS A 343 42.57 9.91 -31.98
N GLN A 344 42.79 11.22 -32.05
CA GLN A 344 42.21 12.18 -31.10
C GLN A 344 40.69 12.27 -31.23
N GLY A 345 40.16 12.26 -32.47
CA GLY A 345 38.73 12.18 -32.73
C GLY A 345 38.07 10.92 -32.16
N PHE A 346 38.67 9.75 -32.37
CA PHE A 346 38.22 8.49 -31.79
C PHE A 346 38.23 8.52 -30.26
N LYS A 347 39.23 9.18 -29.64
CA LYS A 347 39.24 9.37 -28.19
C LYS A 347 38.02 10.16 -27.72
N GLY A 348 37.73 11.29 -28.37
CA GLY A 348 36.57 12.11 -28.05
C GLY A 348 35.25 11.34 -28.20
N LEU A 349 35.10 10.59 -29.29
CA LEU A 349 33.92 9.75 -29.53
C LEU A 349 33.79 8.62 -28.52
N SER A 350 34.89 7.96 -28.12
CA SER A 350 34.84 6.88 -27.12
C SER A 350 34.22 7.35 -25.79
N VAL A 351 34.60 8.55 -25.32
CA VAL A 351 34.06 9.15 -24.10
C VAL A 351 32.57 9.48 -24.23
N HIS A 352 32.12 9.90 -25.42
CA HIS A 352 30.71 10.14 -25.68
C HIS A 352 29.87 8.86 -25.55
N PHE A 353 30.33 7.76 -26.15
CA PHE A 353 29.65 6.48 -26.08
C PHE A 353 29.71 5.82 -24.68
N GLU A 354 30.80 6.00 -23.93
CA GLU A 354 30.87 5.64 -22.50
C GLU A 354 29.76 6.35 -21.70
N LYS A 355 29.59 7.66 -21.89
CA LYS A 355 28.52 8.42 -21.24
C LYS A 355 27.12 7.98 -21.65
N ALA A 356 26.91 7.65 -22.92
CA ALA A 356 25.63 7.12 -23.41
C ALA A 356 25.29 5.76 -22.76
N SER A 357 26.29 4.88 -22.66
CA SER A 357 26.17 3.59 -21.95
C SER A 357 25.80 3.78 -20.49
N GLU A 358 26.51 4.66 -19.76
CA GLU A 358 26.22 4.96 -18.36
C GLU A 358 24.82 5.55 -18.15
N ALA A 359 24.39 6.45 -19.03
CA ALA A 359 23.05 7.05 -18.97
C ALA A 359 21.96 5.99 -19.17
N ALA A 360 22.13 5.10 -20.16
CA ALA A 360 21.21 4.00 -20.41
C ALA A 360 21.17 3.00 -19.25
N ALA A 361 22.32 2.64 -18.68
CA ALA A 361 22.39 1.75 -17.52
C ALA A 361 21.68 2.35 -16.30
N LYS A 362 21.86 3.66 -16.04
CA LYS A 362 21.13 4.38 -14.97
C LYS A 362 19.63 4.41 -15.22
N GLN A 363 19.20 4.63 -16.46
CA GLN A 363 17.78 4.58 -16.81
C GLN A 363 17.19 3.19 -16.57
N TYR A 364 17.87 2.13 -17.00
CA TYR A 364 17.44 0.76 -16.74
C TYR A 364 17.24 0.49 -15.25
N MET A 365 18.21 0.87 -14.40
CA MET A 365 18.10 0.71 -12.95
C MET A 365 16.90 1.48 -12.37
N ALA A 366 16.67 2.72 -12.80
CA ALA A 366 15.55 3.53 -12.34
C ALA A 366 14.18 2.91 -12.72
N ASP A 367 14.06 2.41 -13.96
CA ASP A 367 12.83 1.80 -14.46
C ASP A 367 12.56 0.43 -13.78
N ASP A 368 13.61 -0.36 -13.55
CA ASP A 368 13.55 -1.69 -12.93
C ASP A 368 13.18 -1.59 -11.44
N ASP A 369 13.76 -0.65 -10.69
CA ASP A 369 13.49 -0.47 -9.25
C ASP A 369 12.19 0.30 -8.95
N SER A 370 11.63 1.02 -9.93
CA SER A 370 10.41 1.80 -9.77
C SER A 370 9.23 1.17 -10.48
N SER A 371 9.00 1.50 -11.75
CA SER A 371 7.75 1.17 -12.46
C SER A 371 7.53 -0.33 -12.60
N ALA A 372 8.57 -1.10 -12.93
CA ALA A 372 8.47 -2.55 -13.04
C ALA A 372 8.16 -3.21 -11.69
N GLU A 373 8.78 -2.74 -10.60
CA GLU A 373 8.54 -3.27 -9.26
C GLU A 373 7.14 -2.94 -8.74
N HIS A 374 6.61 -1.74 -9.01
CA HIS A 374 5.23 -1.38 -8.65
C HIS A 374 4.21 -2.26 -9.39
N LEU A 375 4.42 -2.50 -10.69
CA LEU A 375 3.57 -3.41 -11.47
C LEU A 375 3.67 -4.85 -10.95
N ALA A 376 4.87 -5.31 -10.58
CA ALA A 376 5.06 -6.63 -9.98
C ALA A 376 4.33 -6.77 -8.63
N TYR A 377 4.40 -5.74 -7.78
CA TYR A 377 3.66 -5.70 -6.51
C TYR A 377 2.16 -5.81 -6.74
N PHE A 378 1.65 -5.05 -7.70
CA PHE A 378 0.24 -5.07 -8.06
C PHE A 378 -0.20 -6.44 -8.61
N LEU A 379 0.63 -7.07 -9.43
CA LEU A 379 0.40 -8.43 -9.92
C LEU A 379 0.41 -9.48 -8.80
N ASP A 380 1.29 -9.35 -7.81
CA ASP A 380 1.33 -10.27 -6.67
C ASP A 380 0.04 -10.17 -5.83
N VAL A 381 -0.50 -8.96 -5.64
CA VAL A 381 -1.78 -8.73 -4.95
C VAL A 381 -2.95 -9.29 -5.74
N THR A 382 -3.04 -8.97 -7.03
CA THR A 382 -4.18 -9.38 -7.88
C THR A 382 -4.17 -10.88 -8.19
N SER A 383 -2.99 -11.50 -8.33
CA SER A 383 -2.85 -12.95 -8.51
C SER A 383 -3.28 -13.75 -7.29
N ALA A 384 -3.13 -13.19 -6.09
CA ALA A 384 -3.66 -13.79 -4.86
C ALA A 384 -5.19 -13.86 -4.86
N TYR A 385 -5.87 -12.89 -5.49
CA TYR A 385 -7.32 -12.92 -5.67
C TYR A 385 -7.75 -13.99 -6.66
N LYS A 386 -7.09 -14.04 -7.82
CA LYS A 386 -7.44 -14.93 -8.91
C LYS A 386 -7.52 -16.38 -8.43
N VAL A 387 -6.52 -16.82 -7.68
CA VAL A 387 -6.50 -18.17 -7.07
C VAL A 387 -7.64 -18.44 -6.10
N ARG A 388 -8.16 -17.41 -5.43
CA ARG A 388 -9.24 -17.56 -4.44
C ARG A 388 -10.64 -17.47 -5.05
N VAL A 389 -10.77 -16.86 -6.22
CA VAL A 389 -12.06 -16.56 -6.86
C VAL A 389 -12.34 -17.46 -8.08
N ASP A 390 -11.32 -18.14 -8.59
CA ASP A 390 -11.50 -19.31 -9.46
C ASP A 390 -11.95 -20.50 -8.59
N LEU A 391 -13.27 -20.68 -8.48
CA LEU A 391 -13.98 -21.91 -8.06
C LEU A 391 -14.70 -22.51 -9.26
#